data_AF-A0A917KKR9-F1
#
_entry.id   AF-A0A917KKR9-F1
#
_cell.length_a   1.000
_cell.length_b   1.000
_cell.length_c   1.000
_cell.angle_alpha   90.00
_cell.angle_beta   90.00
_cell.angle_gamma   90.00
#
_symmetry.space_group_name_H-M   'P 1'
#
loop_
_entity.id
_entity.type
_entity.pdbx_description
1 polymer ?
#
loop_
_entity_poly.entity_id
_entity_poly.type
_entity_poly.pdbx_seq_one_letter_code
_entity_poly.pdbx_strand_id
1 'polypeptide(L)'
;MRSSVRSSPPLQQYEIEHRLTHRNKRQGILHRDNPTPYTATVHEAALRMGFGGRHFAAAQLKRFIDMNELDHVTVRAIPFGKASFHGTGQGIDYVRDAVPQLDTVQLDAHHGCEFLDSEAQLSNCRSAAHHMEGSALSPEAPRDLIQRIAHDL
;
A
#
# COMPACT_ATOMS: atom_id res chain seq x y z
N MET A 1 14.74 26.98 5.83
CA MET A 1 15.65 26.03 5.15
C MET A 1 14.78 25.13 4.27
N ARG A 2 14.59 25.50 3.00
CA ARG A 2 13.68 24.82 2.04
C ARG A 2 14.48 23.81 1.23
N SER A 3 14.36 22.53 1.56
CA SER A 3 14.94 21.44 0.76
C SER A 3 13.80 20.82 -0.06
N SER A 4 13.55 21.37 -1.25
CA SER A 4 12.77 20.67 -2.28
C SER A 4 13.74 19.91 -3.15
N VAL A 5 13.86 18.60 -2.92
CA VAL A 5 14.27 17.70 -4.00
C VAL A 5 13.09 17.64 -4.97
N ARG A 6 13.09 18.55 -5.96
CA ARG A 6 12.17 18.51 -7.09
C ARG A 6 12.90 17.81 -8.24
N SER A 7 13.07 16.50 -8.11
CA SER A 7 13.80 15.67 -9.08
C SER A 7 12.97 15.32 -10.33
N SER A 8 11.72 15.77 -10.42
CA SER A 8 10.84 15.47 -11.56
C SER A 8 10.26 16.75 -12.16
N PRO A 9 10.13 16.82 -13.50
CA PRO A 9 9.47 17.95 -14.16
C PRO A 9 8.03 18.12 -13.64
N PRO A 10 7.51 19.36 -13.58
CA PRO A 10 6.11 19.59 -13.24
C PRO A 10 5.20 18.82 -14.19
N LEU A 11 4.23 18.10 -13.63
CA LEU A 11 3.17 17.47 -14.41
C LEU A 11 2.25 18.55 -14.98
N GLN A 12 1.81 18.34 -16.21
CA GLN A 12 0.78 19.14 -16.86
C GLN A 12 -0.58 18.85 -16.20
N GLN A 13 -1.50 19.80 -16.30
CA GLN A 13 -2.82 19.70 -15.65
C GLN A 13 -3.58 18.43 -16.07
N TYR A 14 -3.58 18.10 -17.37
CA TYR A 14 -4.24 16.90 -17.87
C TYR A 14 -3.63 15.60 -17.32
N GLU A 15 -2.32 15.57 -17.05
CA GLU A 15 -1.65 14.41 -16.45
C GLU A 15 -2.06 14.23 -14.99
N ILE A 16 -2.23 15.34 -14.26
CA ILE A 16 -2.72 15.34 -12.88
C ILE A 16 -4.15 14.79 -12.85
N GLU A 17 -5.04 15.32 -13.70
CA GLU A 17 -6.44 14.89 -13.80
C GLU A 17 -6.56 13.41 -14.18
N HIS A 18 -5.72 12.94 -15.12
CA HIS A 18 -5.69 11.54 -15.50
C HIS A 18 -5.29 10.63 -14.32
N ARG A 19 -4.24 11.00 -13.56
CA ARG A 19 -3.80 10.25 -12.37
C ARG A 19 -4.85 10.26 -11.26
N LEU A 20 -5.52 11.39 -11.03
CA LEU A 20 -6.60 11.51 -10.05
C LEU A 20 -7.79 10.62 -10.44
N THR A 21 -8.21 10.70 -11.70
CA THR A 21 -9.30 9.88 -12.24
C THR A 21 -9.00 8.39 -12.11
N HIS A 22 -7.78 7.98 -12.47
CA HIS A 22 -7.33 6.60 -12.33
C HIS A 22 -7.37 6.13 -10.86
N ARG A 23 -6.84 6.95 -9.93
CA ARG A 23 -6.85 6.64 -8.49
C ARG A 23 -8.28 6.48 -7.95
N ASN A 24 -9.19 7.38 -8.32
CA ASN A 24 -10.59 7.32 -7.90
C ASN A 24 -11.30 6.08 -8.45
N LYS A 25 -11.09 5.76 -9.74
CA LYS A 25 -11.65 4.53 -10.35
C LYS A 25 -11.16 3.27 -9.65
N ARG A 26 -9.87 3.21 -9.30
CA ARG A 26 -9.27 2.08 -8.57
C ARG A 26 -9.84 1.95 -7.17
N GLN A 27 -9.94 3.05 -6.43
CA GLN A 27 -10.54 3.05 -5.09
C GLN A 27 -12.01 2.62 -5.12
N GLY A 28 -12.74 2.97 -6.18
CA GLY A 28 -14.13 2.56 -6.37
C GLY A 28 -14.34 1.05 -6.46
N ILE A 29 -13.31 0.26 -6.79
CA ILE A 29 -13.39 -1.22 -6.86
C ILE A 29 -13.80 -1.82 -5.49
N LEU A 30 -13.31 -1.25 -4.39
CA LEU A 30 -13.59 -1.70 -3.03
C LEU A 30 -15.01 -1.33 -2.53
N HIS A 31 -15.78 -0.60 -3.33
CA HIS A 31 -17.12 -0.13 -2.95
C HIS A 31 -18.20 -0.59 -3.95
N ARG A 32 -17.90 -1.61 -4.77
CA ARG A 32 -18.86 -2.24 -5.69
C ARG A 32 -19.75 -3.23 -4.94
N ASP A 33 -20.87 -3.60 -5.55
CA ASP A 33 -21.82 -4.60 -5.00
C ASP A 33 -21.16 -5.95 -4.71
N ASN A 34 -20.19 -6.35 -5.55
CA ASN A 34 -19.32 -7.51 -5.33
C ASN A 34 -17.86 -7.02 -5.19
N PRO A 35 -17.44 -6.59 -4.00
CA PRO A 35 -16.15 -5.97 -3.81
C PRO A 35 -15.02 -7.01 -3.84
N THR A 36 -13.89 -6.62 -4.42
CA THR A 36 -12.69 -7.47 -4.45
C THR A 36 -12.06 -7.54 -3.04
N PRO A 37 -11.81 -8.76 -2.49
CA PRO A 37 -11.06 -8.88 -1.25
C PRO A 37 -9.69 -8.23 -1.35
N TYR A 38 -9.29 -7.46 -0.34
CA TYR A 38 -8.07 -6.68 -0.36
C TYR A 38 -7.32 -6.75 0.96
N THR A 39 -6.04 -7.09 0.90
CA THR A 39 -5.15 -7.09 2.06
C THR A 39 -4.03 -6.08 1.85
N ALA A 40 -3.91 -5.10 2.74
CA ALA A 40 -2.81 -4.15 2.77
C ALA A 40 -1.89 -4.46 3.95
N THR A 41 -0.64 -4.79 3.68
CA THR A 41 0.39 -4.97 4.72
C THR A 41 1.39 -3.82 4.65
N VAL A 42 1.40 -2.96 5.67
CA VAL A 42 2.18 -1.72 5.67
C VAL A 42 3.16 -1.69 6.84
N HIS A 43 4.41 -1.31 6.58
CA HIS A 43 5.40 -1.13 7.65
C HIS A 43 5.22 0.21 8.38
N GLU A 44 5.44 0.24 9.69
CA GLU A 44 5.30 1.42 10.56
C GLU A 44 6.10 2.63 10.03
N ALA A 45 7.30 2.37 9.51
CA ALA A 45 8.13 3.42 8.87
C ALA A 45 7.35 4.20 7.80
N ALA A 46 6.54 3.53 6.98
CA ALA A 46 5.76 4.19 5.94
C ALA A 46 4.64 5.06 6.51
N LEU A 47 3.99 4.60 7.58
CA LEU A 47 2.94 5.35 8.29
C LEU A 47 3.50 6.63 8.94
N ARG A 48 4.78 6.62 9.31
CA ARG A 48 5.47 7.75 9.95
C ARG A 48 6.11 8.74 8.96
N MET A 49 6.11 8.48 7.64
CA MET A 49 6.78 9.37 6.67
C MET A 49 6.17 10.78 6.60
N GLY A 50 4.92 10.97 7.02
CA GLY A 50 4.33 12.31 7.15
C GLY A 50 4.16 13.05 5.82
N PHE A 51 4.02 12.33 4.70
CA PHE A 51 3.86 12.95 3.38
C PHE A 51 2.66 13.90 3.33
N GLY A 52 2.87 15.06 2.70
CA GLY A 52 1.85 16.12 2.65
C GLY A 52 1.72 16.94 3.94
N GLY A 53 2.48 16.61 4.99
CA GLY A 53 2.43 17.30 6.29
C GLY A 53 1.42 16.69 7.26
N ARG A 54 1.53 17.09 8.53
CA ARG A 54 0.80 16.50 9.69
C ARG A 54 -0.69 16.31 9.45
N HIS A 55 -1.38 17.35 8.97
CA HIS A 55 -2.83 17.30 8.75
C HIS A 55 -3.23 16.23 7.73
N PHE A 56 -2.53 16.17 6.60
CA PHE A 56 -2.81 15.18 5.55
C PHE A 56 -2.42 13.77 5.98
N ALA A 57 -1.29 13.61 6.65
CA ALA A 57 -0.84 12.32 7.14
C ALA A 57 -1.83 11.74 8.17
N ALA A 58 -2.30 12.54 9.14
CA ALA A 58 -3.32 12.12 10.09
C ALA A 58 -4.63 11.72 9.40
N ALA A 59 -5.07 12.47 8.38
CA ALA A 59 -6.26 12.14 7.60
C ALA A 59 -6.10 10.83 6.81
N GLN A 60 -4.91 10.56 6.25
CA GLN A 60 -4.61 9.29 5.58
C GLN A 60 -4.64 8.11 6.56
N LEU A 61 -4.05 8.26 7.74
CA LEU A 61 -4.08 7.23 8.78
C LEU A 61 -5.52 6.95 9.27
N LYS A 62 -6.34 8.00 9.42
CA LYS A 62 -7.77 7.81 9.69
C LYS A 62 -8.44 7.01 8.58
N ARG A 63 -8.16 7.33 7.30
CA ARG A 63 -8.71 6.57 6.17
C ARG A 63 -8.29 5.10 6.17
N PHE A 64 -7.07 4.77 6.61
CA PHE A 64 -6.65 3.38 6.81
C PHE A 64 -7.54 2.65 7.82
N ILE A 65 -7.88 3.30 8.94
CA ILE A 65 -8.78 2.74 9.96
C ILE A 65 -10.19 2.57 9.38
N ASP A 66 -10.73 3.61 8.73
CA ASP A 66 -12.08 3.59 8.15
C ASP A 66 -12.21 2.47 7.08
N MET A 67 -11.16 2.21 6.31
CA MET A 67 -11.15 1.13 5.30
C MET A 67 -11.14 -0.26 5.93
N ASN A 68 -10.56 -0.43 7.12
CA ASN A 68 -10.54 -1.70 7.84
C ASN A 68 -11.90 -2.06 8.48
N GLU A 69 -12.89 -1.15 8.43
CA GLU A 69 -14.28 -1.44 8.81
C GLU A 69 -15.04 -2.16 7.69
N LEU A 70 -14.47 -2.26 6.48
CA LEU A 70 -15.07 -3.03 5.39
C LEU A 70 -14.72 -4.51 5.55
N ASP A 71 -15.71 -5.39 5.60
CA ASP A 71 -15.52 -6.83 5.85
C ASP A 71 -14.58 -7.54 4.84
N HIS A 72 -14.42 -6.98 3.64
CA HIS A 72 -13.58 -7.52 2.57
C HIS A 72 -12.18 -6.87 2.53
N VAL A 73 -11.88 -5.95 3.44
CA VAL A 73 -10.58 -5.26 3.53
C VAL A 73 -9.89 -5.64 4.83
N THR A 74 -8.64 -6.09 4.71
CA THR A 74 -7.77 -6.37 5.86
C THR A 74 -6.57 -5.43 5.81
N VAL A 75 -6.39 -4.61 6.84
CA VAL A 75 -5.19 -3.79 7.03
C VAL A 75 -4.32 -4.44 8.09
N ARG A 76 -3.04 -4.65 7.76
CA ARG A 76 -2.03 -5.21 8.66
C ARG A 76 -0.87 -4.23 8.78
N ALA A 77 -0.36 -4.06 10.00
CA ALA A 77 0.77 -3.19 10.25
C ALA A 77 1.96 -3.99 10.79
N ILE A 78 3.15 -3.72 10.26
CA ILE A 78 4.41 -4.30 10.72
C ILE A 78 5.14 -3.25 11.58
N PRO A 79 5.25 -3.42 12.91
CA PRO A 79 5.94 -2.47 13.76
C PRO A 79 7.45 -2.60 13.63
N PHE A 80 8.18 -1.58 14.07
CA PHE A 80 9.63 -1.67 14.18
C PHE A 80 10.05 -2.87 15.04
N GLY A 81 11.16 -3.51 14.67
CA GLY A 81 11.77 -4.61 15.42
C GLY A 81 11.10 -5.98 15.26
N LYS A 82 9.95 -6.09 14.57
CA LYS A 82 9.31 -7.38 14.23
C LYS A 82 9.62 -7.90 12.83
N ALA A 83 10.03 -7.02 11.92
CA ALA A 83 10.35 -7.41 10.55
C ALA A 83 11.82 -7.82 10.42
N SER A 84 12.08 -9.07 10.03
CA SER A 84 13.27 -9.37 9.23
C SER A 84 12.90 -9.02 7.78
N PHE A 85 13.01 -7.74 7.45
CA PHE A 85 12.64 -7.22 6.14
C PHE A 85 13.67 -7.67 5.11
N HIS A 86 13.34 -8.72 4.35
CA HIS A 86 14.22 -9.27 3.31
C HIS A 86 13.98 -8.64 1.92
N GLY A 87 13.14 -7.60 1.82
CA GLY A 87 12.83 -6.91 0.58
C GLY A 87 13.70 -5.68 0.32
N THR A 88 13.72 -5.18 -0.92
CA THR A 88 14.43 -3.96 -1.33
C THR A 88 13.73 -2.65 -0.89
N GLY A 89 12.69 -2.73 -0.08
CA GLY A 89 11.87 -1.57 0.32
C GLY A 89 10.79 -1.24 -0.71
N GLN A 90 10.73 -1.98 -1.81
CA GLN A 90 9.75 -1.76 -2.88
C GLN A 90 8.40 -2.39 -2.50
N GLY A 91 7.35 -1.58 -2.59
CA GLY A 91 5.97 -2.06 -2.49
C GLY A 91 5.60 -2.87 -3.73
N ILE A 92 4.79 -3.90 -3.53
CA ILE A 92 4.26 -4.74 -4.61
C ILE A 92 2.73 -4.80 -4.47
N ASP A 93 2.03 -4.78 -5.60
CA ASP A 93 0.60 -5.07 -5.66
C ASP A 93 0.43 -6.45 -6.30
N TYR A 94 0.08 -7.47 -5.49
CA TYR A 94 -0.16 -8.83 -5.99
C TYR A 94 -1.65 -9.01 -6.32
N VAL A 95 -1.97 -9.21 -7.59
CA VAL A 95 -3.32 -9.48 -8.08
C VAL A 95 -3.46 -10.98 -8.32
N ARG A 96 -4.41 -11.61 -7.63
CA ARG A 96 -4.75 -13.02 -7.82
C ARG A 96 -5.96 -13.17 -8.72
N ASP A 97 -5.91 -14.14 -9.62
CA ASP A 97 -7.05 -14.52 -10.45
C ASP A 97 -7.62 -15.89 -9.99
N ALA A 98 -8.80 -16.25 -10.51
CA ALA A 98 -9.32 -17.60 -10.36
C ALA A 98 -8.43 -18.64 -11.08
N VAL A 99 -7.71 -18.21 -12.11
CA VAL A 99 -6.70 -19.00 -12.83
C VAL A 99 -5.31 -18.56 -12.38
N PRO A 100 -4.58 -19.34 -11.57
CA PRO A 100 -3.29 -18.93 -10.98
C PRO A 100 -2.22 -18.48 -12.00
N GLN A 101 -2.29 -18.97 -13.24
CA GLN A 101 -1.40 -18.57 -14.33
C GLN A 101 -1.65 -17.15 -14.83
N LEU A 102 -2.77 -16.53 -14.44
CA LEU A 102 -3.10 -15.13 -14.72
C LEU A 102 -2.81 -14.23 -13.51
N ASP A 103 -2.23 -14.77 -12.44
CA ASP A 103 -1.71 -13.95 -11.35
C ASP A 103 -0.70 -12.95 -11.91
N THR A 104 -0.75 -11.72 -11.40
CA THR A 104 0.14 -10.66 -11.85
C THR A 104 0.59 -9.85 -10.65
N VAL A 105 1.88 -9.56 -10.58
CA VAL A 105 2.44 -8.60 -9.63
C VAL A 105 2.76 -7.31 -10.36
N GLN A 106 2.24 -6.19 -9.85
CA GLN A 106 2.68 -4.86 -10.26
C GLN A 106 3.75 -4.36 -9.31
N LEU A 107 4.86 -3.88 -9.87
CA LEU A 107 5.92 -3.18 -9.17
C LEU A 107 5.91 -1.71 -9.59
N ASP A 108 5.93 -0.80 -8.62
CA ASP A 108 6.12 0.62 -8.90
C ASP A 108 7.61 0.91 -9.09
N ALA A 109 7.97 1.47 -10.25
CA ALA A 109 9.31 1.96 -10.54
C ALA A 109 9.29 3.44 -10.94
N HIS A 110 10.45 4.09 -10.82
CA HIS A 110 10.59 5.53 -11.08
C HIS A 110 10.23 5.94 -12.51
N HIS A 111 10.38 5.02 -13.47
CA HIS A 111 10.07 5.20 -14.88
C HIS A 111 8.70 4.66 -15.33
N GLY A 112 7.90 4.11 -14.40
CA GLY A 112 6.64 3.44 -14.74
C GLY A 112 6.41 2.21 -13.86
N CYS A 113 5.32 1.49 -14.10
CA CYS A 113 5.09 0.21 -13.45
C CYS A 113 5.67 -0.94 -14.28
N GLU A 114 6.10 -1.99 -13.61
CA GLU A 114 6.47 -3.26 -14.21
C GLU A 114 5.43 -4.31 -13.82
N PHE A 115 5.13 -5.24 -14.72
CA PHE A 115 4.24 -6.36 -14.48
C PHE A 115 5.03 -7.67 -14.53
N LEU A 116 4.89 -8.49 -13.49
CA LEU A 116 5.49 -9.80 -13.41
C LEU A 116 4.39 -10.86 -13.48
N ASP A 117 4.52 -11.79 -14.41
CA ASP A 117 3.57 -12.88 -14.67
C ASP A 117 4.25 -14.25 -14.75
N SER A 118 5.59 -14.31 -14.76
CA SER A 118 6.31 -15.58 -14.79
C SER A 118 6.23 -16.29 -13.45
N GLU A 119 5.98 -17.60 -13.47
CA GLU A 119 5.79 -18.40 -12.26
C GLU A 119 6.98 -18.33 -11.28
N ALA A 120 8.21 -18.26 -11.81
CA ALA A 120 9.41 -18.10 -10.99
C ALA A 120 9.41 -16.77 -10.22
N GLN A 121 8.99 -15.68 -10.85
CA GLN A 121 8.89 -14.36 -10.21
C GLN A 121 7.71 -14.31 -9.24
N LEU A 122 6.54 -14.82 -9.64
CA LEU A 122 5.34 -14.87 -8.81
C LEU A 122 5.58 -15.68 -7.52
N SER A 123 6.28 -16.81 -7.61
CA SER A 123 6.65 -17.62 -6.45
C SER A 123 7.50 -16.84 -5.42
N ASN A 124 8.47 -16.05 -5.89
CA ASN A 124 9.27 -15.19 -5.03
C ASN A 124 8.43 -14.10 -4.37
N CYS A 125 7.54 -13.45 -5.13
CA CYS A 125 6.63 -12.43 -4.61
C CYS A 125 5.65 -13.00 -3.57
N ARG A 126 5.08 -14.19 -3.79
CA ARG A 126 4.21 -14.87 -2.81
C ARG A 126 4.96 -15.18 -1.52
N SER A 127 6.19 -15.67 -1.63
CA SER A 127 7.03 -15.95 -0.46
C SER A 127 7.32 -14.68 0.34
N ALA A 128 7.67 -13.59 -0.34
CA ALA A 128 7.90 -12.29 0.30
C ALA A 128 6.63 -11.77 1.00
N ALA A 129 5.47 -11.81 0.33
CA ALA A 129 4.20 -11.40 0.91
C ALA A 129 3.84 -12.22 2.15
N HIS A 130 4.02 -13.55 2.11
CA HIS A 130 3.77 -14.43 3.24
C HIS A 130 4.69 -14.12 4.44
N HIS A 131 5.97 -13.82 4.20
CA HIS A 131 6.88 -13.40 5.27
C HIS A 131 6.49 -12.05 5.90
N MET A 132 6.06 -11.09 5.08
CA MET A 132 5.57 -9.79 5.56
C MET A 132 4.32 -9.96 6.42
N GLU A 133 3.38 -10.78 5.95
CA GLU A 133 2.15 -11.11 6.66
C GLU A 133 2.40 -11.80 8.00
N GLY A 134 3.37 -12.73 8.05
CA GLY A 134 3.77 -13.40 9.30
C GLY A 134 4.45 -12.47 10.32
N SER A 135 5.03 -11.36 9.86
CA SER A 135 5.67 -10.34 10.71
C SER A 135 4.69 -9.25 11.18
N ALA A 136 3.52 -9.17 10.55
CA ALA A 136 2.52 -8.16 10.86
C ALA A 136 1.76 -8.48 12.15
N LEU A 137 1.19 -7.44 12.77
CA LEU A 137 0.26 -7.62 13.88
C LEU A 137 -1.00 -8.39 13.44
N SER A 138 -1.71 -8.97 14.41
CA SER A 138 -3.05 -9.53 14.17
C SER A 138 -3.96 -8.45 13.61
N PRO A 139 -4.95 -8.76 12.74
CA PRO A 139 -5.79 -7.75 12.07
C PRO A 139 -6.50 -6.73 12.98
N GLU A 140 -6.67 -7.05 14.28
CA GLU A 140 -7.32 -6.18 15.27
C GLU A 140 -6.37 -5.14 15.90
N ALA A 141 -5.07 -5.44 16.01
CA ALA A 141 -4.07 -4.60 16.68
C ALA A 141 -3.52 -3.39 15.88
N PRO A 142 -3.60 -3.30 14.53
CA PRO A 142 -3.15 -2.16 13.75
C PRO A 142 -3.83 -0.85 14.13
N ARG A 143 -5.10 -0.89 14.59
CA ARG A 143 -5.85 0.31 14.97
C ARG A 143 -5.10 1.11 16.03
N ASP A 144 -4.69 0.47 17.11
CA ASP A 144 -4.01 1.13 18.23
C ASP A 144 -2.66 1.71 17.79
N LEU A 145 -1.91 0.97 16.97
CA LEU A 145 -0.64 1.44 16.41
C LEU A 145 -0.86 2.68 15.51
N ILE A 146 -1.82 2.61 14.59
CA ILE A 146 -2.13 3.70 13.66
C ILE A 146 -2.64 4.94 14.40
N GLN A 147 -3.50 4.76 15.40
CA GLN A 147 -3.99 5.85 16.25
C GLN A 147 -2.86 6.53 17.04
N ARG A 148 -1.96 5.73 17.62
CA ARG A 148 -0.77 6.25 18.30
C ARG A 148 0.10 7.07 17.35
N ILE A 149 0.38 6.54 16.15
CA ILE A 149 1.17 7.27 15.15
C ILE A 149 0.45 8.58 14.76
N ALA A 150 -0.86 8.55 14.54
CA ALA A 150 -1.64 9.74 14.17
C ALA A 150 -1.59 10.85 15.25
N HIS A 151 -1.51 10.47 16.52
CA HIS A 151 -1.32 11.41 17.64
C HIS A 151 0.11 11.97 17.70
N ASP A 152 1.11 11.14 17.39
CA ASP A 152 2.54 11.47 17.49
C ASP A 152 3.09 12.27 16.29
N LEU A 153 2.41 12.23 15.14
CA LEU A 153 2.70 13.09 13.97
C LEU A 153 2.46 14.56 14.28
#